data_AF-A0A2W7IJZ9-F1
#
_entry.id   AF-A0A2W7IJZ9-F1
#
_cell.length_a   1.000
_cell.length_b   1.000
_cell.length_c   1.000
_cell.angle_alpha   90.00
_cell.angle_beta   90.00
_cell.angle_gamma   90.00
#
_symmetry.space_group_name_H-M   'P 1'
#
loop_
_entity.id
_entity.type
_entity.pdbx_description
1 polymer ?
#
loop_
_entity_poly.entity_id
_entity_poly.type
_entity_poly.pdbx_seq_one_letter_code
_entity_poly.pdbx_strand_id
1 'polypeptide(L)'
;MTQKAETFLLACIDPRLIDDSGMYFAAIGRGERYSEMRVAGAALALADPARAAWAATIWENLAASRQLHGVTRVTLLNHRDCGAMAQHLGRPFADAAEEERLHADVLARAAEAVRARHPDMRIETKLMELDGRVSILPCAVCAPRGPLVAEAVAPPAARAGFAELVRLRARDGTAGSPDVLTQGVTRYGLSAEEVRQVLAAERGAPPAAQDVAAFLRSRQDGRGRIGRQAVGEAARLYRRLAGPGTTPAESQARATSIAAAEGLAPRPEGWPLFRSTRWFDVSRGASSP
;
A
#
# COMPACT_ATOMS: atom_id res chain seq x y z
N MET A 1 -7.60 8.46 -1.79
CA MET A 1 -8.42 8.59 -3.01
C MET A 1 -9.14 7.27 -3.20
N THR A 2 -10.46 7.27 -3.34
CA THR A 2 -11.23 6.05 -3.60
C THR A 2 -10.94 5.57 -5.02
N GLN A 3 -10.39 4.37 -5.19
CA GLN A 3 -10.15 3.80 -6.52
C GLN A 3 -11.50 3.47 -7.17
N LYS A 4 -11.94 4.32 -8.11
CA LYS A 4 -13.20 4.17 -8.86
C LYS A 4 -12.98 3.41 -10.17
N ALA A 5 -11.79 3.55 -10.77
CA ALA A 5 -11.40 2.83 -11.97
C ALA A 5 -10.00 2.24 -11.78
N GLU A 6 -9.81 1.01 -12.23
CA GLU A 6 -8.50 0.35 -12.19
C GLU A 6 -7.65 0.74 -13.41
N THR A 7 -8.32 1.01 -14.54
CA THR A 7 -7.70 1.01 -15.87
C THR A 7 -7.96 2.30 -16.61
N PHE A 8 -6.93 2.84 -17.24
CA PHE A 8 -7.07 3.79 -18.34
C PHE A 8 -7.09 3.02 -19.66
N LEU A 9 -8.23 3.04 -20.34
CA LEU A 9 -8.42 2.39 -21.63
C LEU A 9 -8.21 3.43 -22.74
N LEU A 10 -7.25 3.17 -23.63
CA LEU A 10 -7.06 3.94 -24.85
C LEU A 10 -7.53 3.11 -26.05
N ALA A 11 -8.61 3.54 -26.69
CA ALA A 11 -9.25 2.83 -27.80
C ALA A 11 -9.42 3.74 -29.03
N CYS A 12 -9.80 3.14 -30.17
CA CYS A 12 -10.02 3.88 -31.41
C CYS A 12 -11.39 4.58 -31.38
N ILE A 13 -11.56 5.63 -32.19
CA ILE A 13 -12.86 6.29 -32.42
C ILE A 13 -13.76 5.54 -33.43
N ASP A 14 -13.38 4.33 -33.85
CA ASP A 14 -14.12 3.57 -34.85
C ASP A 14 -15.56 3.32 -34.37
N PRO A 15 -16.58 3.78 -35.10
CA PRO A 15 -17.97 3.71 -34.65
C PRO A 15 -18.48 2.28 -34.55
N ARG A 16 -17.84 1.31 -35.21
CA ARG A 16 -18.24 -0.10 -35.18
C ARG A 16 -17.99 -0.75 -33.82
N LEU A 17 -17.10 -0.18 -33.00
CA LEU A 17 -16.57 -0.79 -31.78
C LEU A 17 -16.88 0.02 -30.51
N ILE A 18 -17.82 0.96 -30.57
CA ILE A 18 -18.18 1.82 -29.43
C ILE A 18 -18.64 0.95 -28.25
N ASP A 19 -19.49 -0.04 -28.49
CA ASP A 19 -20.03 -0.86 -27.41
C ASP A 19 -19.11 -2.04 -27.05
N ASP A 20 -18.30 -2.51 -28.01
CA ASP A 20 -17.48 -3.72 -27.87
C ASP A 20 -16.40 -3.61 -26.80
N SER A 21 -15.82 -2.41 -26.61
CA SER A 21 -14.86 -2.21 -25.52
C SER A 21 -15.52 -2.39 -24.15
N GLY A 22 -16.76 -1.90 -23.99
CA GLY A 22 -17.56 -2.10 -22.78
C GLY A 22 -17.96 -3.56 -22.58
N MET A 23 -18.44 -4.22 -23.63
CA MET A 23 -18.79 -5.64 -23.60
C MET A 23 -17.59 -6.52 -23.24
N TYR A 24 -16.42 -6.25 -23.81
CA TYR A 24 -15.19 -6.94 -23.49
C TYR A 24 -14.82 -6.79 -22.01
N PHE A 25 -14.80 -5.56 -21.49
CA PHE A 25 -14.46 -5.31 -20.09
C PHE A 25 -15.49 -5.95 -19.14
N ALA A 26 -16.77 -5.94 -19.48
CA ALA A 26 -17.81 -6.64 -18.74
C ALA A 26 -17.56 -8.16 -18.71
N ALA A 27 -17.25 -8.77 -19.86
CA ALA A 27 -17.00 -10.21 -19.99
C ALA A 27 -15.81 -10.71 -19.16
N ILE A 28 -14.76 -9.90 -19.01
CA ILE A 28 -13.60 -10.22 -18.14
C ILE A 28 -13.81 -9.78 -16.69
N GLY A 29 -15.05 -9.46 -16.31
CA GLY A 29 -15.43 -9.06 -14.96
C GLY A 29 -14.93 -7.68 -14.54
N ARG A 30 -14.43 -6.85 -15.45
CA ARG A 30 -13.88 -5.48 -15.25
C ARG A 30 -14.80 -4.36 -15.78
N GLY A 31 -16.08 -4.67 -15.97
CA GLY A 31 -17.10 -3.69 -16.39
C GLY A 31 -17.15 -2.49 -15.44
N GLU A 32 -17.35 -1.29 -16.01
CA GLU A 32 -17.42 0.01 -15.31
C GLU A 32 -16.19 0.37 -14.45
N ARG A 33 -15.09 -0.39 -14.53
CA ARG A 33 -13.85 -0.16 -13.75
C ARG A 33 -12.71 0.40 -14.60
N TYR A 34 -13.04 1.20 -15.60
CA TYR A 34 -12.08 1.85 -16.48
C TYR A 34 -12.47 3.29 -16.80
N SER A 35 -11.47 4.13 -17.05
CA SER A 35 -11.62 5.46 -17.66
C SER A 35 -11.22 5.35 -19.12
N GLU A 36 -12.15 5.59 -20.03
CA GLU A 36 -11.94 5.41 -21.46
C GLU A 36 -11.64 6.74 -22.16
N MET A 37 -10.62 6.73 -23.00
CA MET A 37 -10.35 7.78 -23.97
C MET A 37 -10.31 7.16 -25.36
N ARG A 38 -11.04 7.75 -26.31
CA ARG A 38 -11.01 7.34 -27.71
C ARG A 38 -10.29 8.37 -28.56
N VAL A 39 -9.40 7.91 -29.43
CA VAL A 39 -8.64 8.73 -30.39
C VAL A 39 -8.38 7.95 -31.67
N ALA A 40 -8.30 8.62 -32.82
CA ALA A 40 -8.02 7.96 -34.10
C ALA A 40 -6.72 7.14 -34.03
N GLY A 41 -6.82 5.83 -34.30
CA GLY A 41 -5.71 4.90 -34.26
C GLY A 41 -5.24 4.47 -32.85
N ALA A 42 -5.94 4.89 -31.80
CA ALA A 42 -5.68 4.50 -30.41
C ALA A 42 -4.18 4.63 -30.01
N ALA A 43 -3.47 3.51 -29.87
CA ALA A 43 -2.05 3.48 -29.52
C ALA A 43 -1.15 4.20 -30.53
N LEU A 44 -1.59 4.31 -31.80
CA LEU A 44 -0.88 5.08 -32.83
C LEU A 44 -0.66 6.54 -32.41
N ALA A 45 -1.63 7.14 -31.72
CA ALA A 45 -1.53 8.51 -31.23
C ALA A 45 -0.40 8.72 -30.20
N LEU A 46 0.04 7.66 -29.52
CA LEU A 46 1.20 7.67 -28.63
C LEU A 46 2.50 7.26 -29.34
N ALA A 47 2.41 6.39 -30.35
CA ALA A 47 3.57 5.80 -31.01
C ALA A 47 4.14 6.65 -32.16
N ASP A 48 3.32 7.52 -32.77
CA ASP A 48 3.68 8.31 -33.94
C ASP A 48 4.14 9.74 -33.56
N PRO A 49 5.42 10.10 -33.76
CA PRO A 49 5.93 11.43 -33.44
C PRO A 49 5.21 12.57 -34.17
N ALA A 50 4.61 12.30 -35.35
CA ALA A 50 3.82 13.29 -36.09
C ALA A 50 2.53 13.71 -35.35
N ARG A 51 2.15 12.98 -34.29
CA ARG A 51 0.91 13.17 -33.52
C ARG A 51 1.18 13.70 -32.11
N ALA A 52 2.25 14.48 -31.92
CA ALA A 52 2.67 14.98 -30.61
C ALA A 52 1.55 15.69 -29.81
N ALA A 53 0.67 16.44 -30.48
CA ALA A 53 -0.47 17.09 -29.82
C ALA A 53 -1.48 16.07 -29.25
N TRP A 54 -1.74 14.98 -29.98
CA TRP A 54 -2.65 13.93 -29.51
C TRP A 54 -2.02 13.18 -28.34
N ALA A 55 -0.72 12.89 -28.42
CA ALA A 55 0.02 12.30 -27.31
C ALA A 55 -0.06 13.16 -26.04
N ALA A 56 0.14 14.48 -26.16
CA ALA A 56 0.02 15.41 -25.05
C ALA A 56 -1.37 15.33 -24.38
N THR A 57 -2.44 15.38 -25.17
CA THR A 57 -3.81 15.24 -24.66
C THR A 57 -4.05 13.90 -23.97
N ILE A 58 -3.50 12.80 -24.49
CA ILE A 58 -3.59 11.48 -23.85
C ILE A 58 -2.88 11.47 -22.51
N TRP A 59 -1.70 12.08 -22.41
CA TRP A 59 -0.97 12.16 -21.15
C TRP A 59 -1.68 12.99 -20.09
N GLU A 60 -2.30 14.11 -20.49
CA GLU A 60 -3.12 14.92 -19.59
C GLU A 60 -4.36 14.16 -19.10
N ASN A 61 -5.03 13.42 -19.99
CA ASN A 61 -6.19 12.59 -19.62
C ASN A 61 -5.81 11.40 -18.73
N LEU A 62 -4.66 10.77 -18.98
CA LEU A 62 -4.13 9.72 -18.12
C LEU A 62 -3.83 10.28 -16.72
N ALA A 63 -3.18 11.45 -16.63
CA ALA A 63 -2.90 12.10 -15.35
C ALA A 63 -4.18 12.46 -14.60
N ALA A 64 -5.18 13.03 -15.28
CA ALA A 64 -6.49 13.31 -14.70
C ALA A 64 -7.19 12.03 -14.22
N SER A 65 -7.15 10.95 -15.00
CA SER A 65 -7.73 9.65 -14.64
C SER A 65 -7.06 9.04 -13.40
N ARG A 66 -5.73 9.19 -13.29
CA ARG A 66 -4.97 8.79 -12.10
C ARG A 66 -5.42 9.58 -10.87
N GLN A 67 -5.57 10.89 -11.00
CA GLN A 67 -5.97 11.78 -9.91
C GLN A 67 -7.42 11.56 -9.46
N LEU A 68 -8.35 11.43 -10.41
CA LEU A 68 -9.79 11.36 -10.13
C LEU A 68 -10.25 9.97 -9.72
N HIS A 69 -9.71 8.93 -10.37
CA HIS A 69 -10.22 7.56 -10.27
C HIS A 69 -9.21 6.54 -9.75
N GLY A 70 -7.94 6.91 -9.58
CA GLY A 70 -6.92 6.02 -9.03
C GLY A 70 -6.49 4.90 -9.98
N VAL A 71 -6.49 5.14 -11.30
CA VAL A 71 -6.08 4.13 -12.28
C VAL A 71 -4.61 3.74 -12.10
N THR A 72 -4.34 2.43 -12.17
CA THR A 72 -3.00 1.85 -11.99
C THR A 72 -2.56 1.01 -13.19
N ARG A 73 -3.47 0.83 -14.16
CA ARG A 73 -3.24 0.07 -15.39
C ARG A 73 -3.54 0.93 -16.61
N VAL A 74 -2.77 0.76 -17.69
CA VAL A 74 -3.08 1.25 -19.03
C VAL A 74 -3.37 0.05 -19.92
N THR A 75 -4.51 0.05 -20.59
CA THR A 75 -4.85 -0.92 -21.62
C THR A 75 -4.88 -0.18 -22.96
N LEU A 76 -3.97 -0.55 -23.86
CA LEU A 76 -3.90 -0.07 -25.23
C LEU A 76 -4.68 -1.05 -26.12
N LEU A 77 -5.81 -0.60 -26.66
CA LEU A 77 -6.73 -1.42 -27.45
C LEU A 77 -6.79 -0.90 -28.89
N ASN A 78 -6.06 -1.56 -29.78
CA ASN A 78 -6.22 -1.38 -31.21
C ASN A 78 -7.32 -2.32 -31.75
N HIS A 79 -7.72 -2.13 -33.00
CA HIS A 79 -8.64 -3.03 -33.69
C HIS A 79 -8.22 -3.29 -35.14
N ARG A 80 -8.70 -4.40 -35.70
CA ARG A 80 -8.59 -4.76 -37.12
C ARG A 80 -9.36 -3.82 -38.03
N ASP A 81 -8.94 -3.76 -39.28
CA ASP A 81 -9.49 -2.91 -40.33
C ASP A 81 -9.53 -1.43 -39.88
N CYS A 82 -8.42 -0.97 -39.31
CA CYS A 82 -8.30 0.38 -38.77
C CYS A 82 -7.85 1.39 -39.84
N GLY A 83 -8.75 2.29 -40.22
CA GLY A 83 -8.47 3.32 -41.24
C GLY A 83 -7.28 4.22 -40.88
N ALA A 84 -7.11 4.58 -39.60
CA ALA A 84 -5.98 5.40 -39.15
C ALA A 84 -4.63 4.67 -39.30
N MET A 85 -4.62 3.34 -39.15
CA MET A 85 -3.42 2.52 -39.34
C MET A 85 -3.08 2.35 -40.82
N ALA A 86 -4.09 2.16 -41.68
CA ALA A 86 -3.89 2.16 -43.13
C ALA A 86 -3.36 3.52 -43.62
N GLN A 87 -3.85 4.63 -43.07
CA GLN A 87 -3.32 5.97 -43.34
C GLN A 87 -1.87 6.13 -42.87
N HIS A 88 -1.51 5.60 -41.70
CA HIS A 88 -0.13 5.59 -41.22
C HIS A 88 0.80 4.75 -42.09
N LEU A 89 0.31 3.60 -42.59
CA LEU A 89 1.03 2.78 -43.56
C LEU A 89 1.15 3.45 -44.94
N GLY A 90 0.23 4.36 -45.27
CA GLY A 90 0.15 5.07 -46.55
C GLY A 90 -0.47 4.24 -47.68
N ARG A 91 -0.96 3.03 -47.39
CA ARG A 91 -1.63 2.13 -48.34
C ARG A 91 -2.52 1.12 -47.61
N PRO A 92 -3.43 0.43 -48.31
CA PRO A 92 -4.13 -0.72 -47.76
C PRO A 92 -3.16 -1.82 -47.31
N PHE A 93 -3.59 -2.59 -46.31
CA PHE A 93 -2.88 -3.80 -45.88
C PHE A 93 -2.92 -4.84 -46.99
N ALA A 94 -1.82 -5.55 -47.18
CA ALA A 94 -1.73 -6.65 -48.13
C ALA A 94 -2.49 -7.88 -47.64
N ASP A 95 -2.40 -8.17 -46.34
CA ASP A 95 -3.06 -9.27 -45.66
C ASP A 95 -3.20 -9.00 -44.15
N ALA A 96 -3.92 -9.87 -43.45
CA ALA A 96 -4.16 -9.75 -42.01
C ALA A 96 -2.88 -9.91 -41.15
N ALA A 97 -1.85 -10.58 -41.67
CA ALA A 97 -0.60 -10.79 -40.95
C ALA A 97 0.30 -9.54 -41.01
N GLU A 98 0.30 -8.80 -42.11
CA GLU A 98 0.89 -7.46 -42.21
C GLU A 98 0.21 -6.49 -41.25
N GLU A 99 -1.13 -6.46 -41.25
CA GLU A 99 -1.88 -5.62 -40.34
C GLU A 99 -1.55 -5.94 -38.88
N GLU A 100 -1.53 -7.23 -38.49
CA GLU A 100 -1.22 -7.65 -37.13
C GLU A 100 0.17 -7.18 -36.69
N ARG A 101 1.18 -7.35 -37.57
CA ARG A 101 2.55 -6.91 -37.31
C ARG A 101 2.62 -5.40 -37.10
N LEU A 102 1.95 -4.62 -37.93
CA LEU A 102 1.93 -3.17 -37.77
C LEU A 102 1.27 -2.75 -36.45
N HIS A 103 0.15 -3.39 -36.07
CA HIS A 103 -0.45 -3.14 -34.77
C HIS A 103 0.45 -3.53 -33.61
N ALA A 104 1.11 -4.69 -33.68
CA ALA A 104 2.05 -5.15 -32.66
C ALA A 104 3.20 -4.16 -32.47
N ASP A 105 3.79 -3.67 -33.56
CA ASP A 105 4.87 -2.67 -33.54
C ASP A 105 4.40 -1.33 -32.94
N VAL A 106 3.22 -0.85 -33.34
CA VAL A 106 2.62 0.37 -32.79
C VAL A 106 2.32 0.22 -31.29
N LEU A 107 1.73 -0.90 -30.88
CA LEU A 107 1.42 -1.19 -29.49
C LEU A 107 2.68 -1.30 -28.64
N ALA A 108 3.74 -1.92 -29.16
CA ALA A 108 5.03 -2.01 -28.46
C ALA A 108 5.64 -0.62 -28.22
N ARG A 109 5.71 0.23 -29.25
CA ARG A 109 6.22 1.61 -29.11
C ARG A 109 5.38 2.45 -28.15
N ALA A 110 4.06 2.34 -28.22
CA ALA A 110 3.17 3.02 -27.28
C ALA A 110 3.36 2.52 -25.85
N ALA A 111 3.52 1.20 -25.65
CA ALA A 111 3.80 0.62 -24.34
C ALA A 111 5.15 1.09 -23.78
N GLU A 112 6.17 1.22 -24.62
CA GLU A 112 7.47 1.81 -24.24
C GLU A 112 7.32 3.27 -23.80
N ALA A 113 6.56 4.07 -24.54
CA ALA A 113 6.27 5.46 -24.17
C ALA A 113 5.55 5.55 -22.82
N VAL A 114 4.54 4.70 -22.58
CA VAL A 114 3.85 4.61 -21.28
C VAL A 114 4.84 4.19 -20.19
N ARG A 115 5.65 3.14 -20.42
CA ARG A 115 6.60 2.63 -19.43
C ARG A 115 7.66 3.66 -19.05
N ALA A 116 8.16 4.42 -20.03
CA ALA A 116 9.15 5.47 -19.81
C ALA A 116 8.60 6.60 -18.92
N ARG A 117 7.32 6.95 -19.09
CA ARG A 117 6.67 8.04 -18.34
C ARG A 117 6.07 7.60 -17.01
N HIS A 118 5.57 6.36 -16.94
CA HIS A 118 4.85 5.79 -15.81
C HIS A 118 5.36 4.36 -15.52
N PRO A 119 6.57 4.24 -14.94
CA PRO A 119 7.20 2.94 -14.69
C PRO A 119 6.40 2.07 -13.71
N ASP A 120 5.57 2.69 -12.88
CA ASP A 120 4.73 2.07 -11.86
C ASP A 120 3.44 1.42 -12.41
N MET A 121 3.05 1.76 -13.65
CA MET A 121 1.78 1.28 -14.21
C MET A 121 1.90 -0.12 -14.82
N ARG A 122 0.83 -0.90 -14.70
CA ARG A 122 0.64 -2.14 -15.48
C ARG A 122 0.22 -1.78 -16.90
N ILE A 123 0.74 -2.48 -17.90
CA ILE A 123 0.47 -2.18 -19.31
C ILE A 123 -0.10 -3.44 -19.97
N GLU A 124 -1.18 -3.30 -20.73
CA GLU A 124 -1.76 -4.36 -21.54
C GLU A 124 -1.87 -3.90 -22.99
N THR A 125 -1.41 -4.72 -23.93
CA THR A 125 -1.53 -4.51 -25.37
C THR A 125 -2.54 -5.50 -25.94
N LYS A 126 -3.58 -4.99 -26.59
CA LYS A 126 -4.70 -5.79 -27.07
C LYS A 126 -5.07 -5.40 -28.50
N LEU A 127 -5.55 -6.38 -29.25
CA LEU A 127 -6.08 -6.21 -30.60
C LEU A 127 -7.50 -6.81 -30.65
N MET A 128 -8.46 -6.00 -31.08
CA MET A 128 -9.87 -6.36 -31.21
C MET A 128 -10.23 -6.65 -32.66
N GLU A 129 -10.96 -7.73 -32.88
CA GLU A 129 -11.62 -8.07 -34.14
C GLU A 129 -12.93 -7.27 -34.28
N LEU A 130 -13.47 -7.14 -35.50
CA LEU A 130 -14.73 -6.42 -35.74
C LEU A 130 -15.98 -7.10 -35.16
N ASP A 131 -15.84 -8.33 -34.65
CA ASP A 131 -16.87 -9.07 -33.93
C ASP A 131 -16.74 -8.95 -32.39
N GLY A 132 -15.85 -8.07 -31.92
CA GLY A 132 -15.60 -7.82 -30.50
C GLY A 132 -14.67 -8.83 -29.83
N ARG A 133 -14.20 -9.88 -30.51
CA ARG A 133 -13.19 -10.79 -29.94
C ARG A 133 -11.88 -10.05 -29.75
N VAL A 134 -11.23 -10.27 -28.61
CA VAL A 134 -9.98 -9.57 -28.25
C VAL A 134 -8.85 -10.56 -28.04
N SER A 135 -7.75 -10.32 -28.74
CA SER A 135 -6.48 -11.01 -28.59
C SER A 135 -5.51 -10.18 -27.76
N ILE A 136 -4.76 -10.82 -26.87
CA ILE A 136 -3.66 -10.18 -26.14
C ILE A 136 -2.41 -10.33 -26.99
N LEU A 137 -1.78 -9.21 -27.33
CA LEU A 137 -0.54 -9.22 -28.09
C LEU A 137 0.66 -9.23 -27.14
N PRO A 138 1.74 -9.96 -27.47
CA PRO A 138 2.94 -10.01 -26.66
C PRO A 138 3.57 -8.61 -26.56
N CYS A 139 4.09 -8.27 -25.39
CA CYS A 139 4.72 -6.99 -25.13
C CYS A 139 5.86 -7.18 -24.13
N ALA A 140 7.10 -6.96 -24.59
CA ALA A 140 8.31 -7.19 -23.79
C ALA A 140 8.35 -6.30 -22.53
N VAL A 141 7.85 -5.06 -22.63
CA VAL A 141 7.79 -4.11 -21.51
C VAL A 141 6.56 -4.27 -20.61
N CYS A 142 5.62 -5.14 -20.99
CA CYS A 142 4.40 -5.43 -20.25
C CYS A 142 4.57 -6.62 -19.28
N ALA A 143 5.66 -7.39 -19.41
CA ALA A 143 6.00 -8.45 -18.47
C ALA A 143 6.14 -7.87 -17.04
N PRO A 144 5.55 -8.51 -16.01
CA PRO A 144 5.67 -8.06 -14.63
C PRO A 144 7.14 -8.13 -14.20
N ARG A 145 7.74 -6.98 -13.85
CA ARG A 145 9.06 -6.95 -13.21
C ARG A 145 8.93 -7.28 -11.73
N GLY A 146 9.18 -8.53 -11.38
CA GLY A 146 9.41 -8.98 -10.00
C GLY A 146 8.21 -8.82 -9.05
N PRO A 147 8.35 -9.27 -7.79
CA PRO A 147 7.31 -9.02 -6.80
C PRO A 147 7.15 -7.51 -6.66
N LEU A 148 5.90 -7.06 -6.72
CA LEU A 148 5.53 -5.69 -6.38
C LEU A 148 6.01 -5.43 -4.95
N VAL A 149 7.11 -4.70 -4.79
CA VAL A 149 7.38 -4.03 -3.53
C VAL A 149 6.39 -2.89 -3.50
N ALA A 150 5.25 -3.14 -2.86
CA ALA A 150 4.30 -2.09 -2.53
C ALA A 150 4.93 -1.19 -1.46
N GLU A 151 5.80 -0.28 -1.88
CA GLU A 151 6.03 0.94 -1.10
C GLU A 151 4.86 1.89 -1.39
N ALA A 152 3.71 1.53 -0.82
CA ALA A 152 2.66 2.51 -0.60
C ALA A 152 3.20 3.47 0.47
N VAL A 153 3.88 4.53 0.05
CA VAL A 153 3.96 5.72 0.90
C VAL A 153 2.54 6.28 0.92
N ALA A 154 1.76 5.85 1.91
CA ALA A 154 0.48 6.49 2.16
C ALA A 154 0.75 7.99 2.34
N PRO A 155 0.00 8.89 1.68
CA PRO A 155 0.17 10.33 1.89
C PRO A 155 0.15 10.62 3.39
N PRO A 156 0.95 11.58 3.92
CA PRO A 156 0.99 11.88 5.35
C PRO A 156 -0.41 12.08 5.97
N ALA A 157 -1.36 12.60 5.19
CA ALA A 157 -2.77 12.75 5.57
C ALA A 157 -3.50 11.42 5.87
N ALA A 158 -3.20 10.34 5.13
CA ALA A 158 -3.80 9.03 5.35
C ALA A 158 -3.28 8.37 6.62
N ARG A 159 -1.97 8.46 6.88
CA ARG A 159 -1.35 7.98 8.13
C ARG A 159 -1.85 8.79 9.34
N ALA A 160 -1.94 10.12 9.22
CA ALA A 160 -2.46 10.99 10.26
C ALA A 160 -3.96 10.72 10.55
N GLY A 161 -4.77 10.56 9.50
CA GLY A 161 -6.19 10.23 9.64
C GLY A 161 -6.44 8.86 10.27
N PHE A 162 -5.59 7.86 9.95
CA PHE A 162 -5.68 6.57 10.62
C PHE A 162 -5.23 6.65 12.09
N ALA A 163 -4.18 7.40 12.39
CA ALA A 163 -3.74 7.64 13.76
C ALA A 163 -4.86 8.27 14.61
N GLU A 164 -5.63 9.20 14.05
CA GLU A 164 -6.78 9.80 14.73
C GLU A 164 -7.91 8.80 14.98
N LEU A 165 -8.23 7.92 14.02
CA LEU A 165 -9.17 6.82 14.23
C LEU A 165 -8.70 5.89 15.35
N VAL A 166 -7.42 5.54 15.38
CA VAL A 166 -6.85 4.68 16.42
C VAL A 166 -6.98 5.34 17.79
N ARG A 167 -6.67 6.64 17.93
CA ARG A 167 -6.85 7.38 19.18
C ARG A 167 -8.31 7.43 19.63
N LEU A 168 -9.24 7.63 18.70
CA LEU A 168 -10.66 7.66 19.00
C LEU A 168 -11.13 6.29 19.54
N ARG A 169 -10.77 5.21 18.85
CA ARG A 169 -11.14 3.84 19.25
C ARG A 169 -10.38 3.34 20.47
N ALA A 170 -9.23 3.94 20.80
CA ALA A 170 -8.50 3.64 22.02
C ALA A 170 -9.27 4.08 23.28
N ARG A 171 -10.04 5.18 23.20
CA ARG A 171 -10.90 5.65 24.30
C ARG A 171 -11.99 4.63 24.66
N ASP A 172 -12.45 3.88 23.66
CA ASP A 172 -13.49 2.87 23.82
C ASP A 172 -12.91 1.44 23.97
N GLY A 173 -11.58 1.31 24.08
CA GLY A 173 -10.89 0.02 24.23
C GLY A 173 -10.87 -0.86 22.96
N THR A 174 -11.31 -0.34 21.81
CA THR A 174 -11.50 -1.11 20.56
C THR A 174 -10.45 -0.81 19.48
N ALA A 175 -9.40 -0.05 19.79
CA ALA A 175 -8.32 0.29 18.87
C ALA A 175 -7.64 -0.92 18.20
N GLY A 176 -7.65 -2.09 18.83
CA GLY A 176 -7.10 -3.32 18.28
C GLY A 176 -8.08 -4.23 17.57
N SER A 177 -9.33 -3.80 17.39
CA SER A 177 -10.36 -4.63 16.77
C SER A 177 -10.03 -4.96 15.31
N PRO A 178 -10.48 -6.13 14.81
CA PRO A 178 -10.36 -6.49 13.39
C PRO A 178 -10.95 -5.42 12.45
N ASP A 179 -12.00 -4.72 12.88
CA ASP A 179 -12.59 -3.57 12.17
C ASP A 179 -11.57 -2.45 11.96
N VAL A 180 -10.89 -2.00 13.01
CA VAL A 180 -9.90 -0.92 12.93
C VAL A 180 -8.70 -1.33 12.06
N LEU A 181 -8.24 -2.58 12.17
CA LEU A 181 -7.20 -3.13 11.31
C LEU A 181 -7.62 -3.14 9.83
N THR A 182 -8.83 -3.62 9.56
CA THR A 182 -9.39 -3.67 8.20
C THR A 182 -9.53 -2.26 7.64
N GLN A 183 -10.05 -1.30 8.42
CA GLN A 183 -10.17 0.09 8.00
C GLN A 183 -8.81 0.73 7.70
N GLY A 184 -7.76 0.43 8.47
CA GLY A 184 -6.40 0.89 8.17
C GLY A 184 -5.95 0.52 6.77
N VAL A 185 -6.22 -0.73 6.35
CA VAL A 185 -5.85 -1.24 5.02
C VAL A 185 -6.82 -0.75 3.94
N THR A 186 -8.13 -0.86 4.17
CA THR A 186 -9.14 -0.66 3.11
C THR A 186 -9.58 0.80 2.96
N ARG A 187 -9.70 1.54 4.07
CA ARG A 187 -10.18 2.93 4.08
C ARG A 187 -9.03 3.93 4.00
N TYR A 188 -7.93 3.66 4.72
CA TYR A 188 -6.77 4.56 4.76
C TYR A 188 -5.64 4.13 3.82
N GLY A 189 -5.74 2.96 3.18
CA GLY A 189 -4.78 2.52 2.17
C GLY A 189 -3.38 2.23 2.72
N LEU A 190 -3.26 1.97 4.02
CA LEU A 190 -2.00 1.63 4.66
C LEU A 190 -1.65 0.15 4.42
N SER A 191 -0.37 -0.16 4.33
CA SER A 191 0.09 -1.54 4.39
C SER A 191 -0.20 -2.15 5.77
N ALA A 192 -0.30 -3.48 5.85
CA ALA A 192 -0.49 -4.18 7.13
C ALA A 192 0.64 -3.91 8.13
N GLU A 193 1.85 -3.57 7.66
CA GLU A 193 2.95 -3.16 8.51
C GLU A 193 2.78 -1.74 9.06
N GLU A 194 2.41 -0.78 8.22
CA GLU A 194 2.14 0.60 8.67
C GLU A 194 0.96 0.66 9.63
N VAL A 195 -0.11 -0.12 9.39
CA VAL A 195 -1.22 -0.26 10.34
C VAL A 195 -0.69 -0.71 11.70
N ARG A 196 0.19 -1.71 11.75
CA ARG A 196 0.82 -2.19 12.99
C ARG A 196 1.69 -1.12 13.63
N GLN A 197 2.47 -0.36 12.86
CA GLN A 197 3.32 0.72 13.35
C GLN A 197 2.50 1.88 13.94
N VAL A 198 1.44 2.33 13.26
CA VAL A 198 0.55 3.38 13.77
C VAL A 198 -0.18 2.88 15.01
N LEU A 199 -0.70 1.65 15.01
CA LEU A 199 -1.29 1.06 16.22
C LEU A 199 -0.30 0.99 17.38
N ALA A 200 0.96 0.63 17.13
CA ALA A 200 1.99 0.59 18.17
C ALA A 200 2.34 2.00 18.69
N ALA A 201 2.46 2.98 17.80
CA ALA A 201 2.74 4.37 18.16
C ALA A 201 1.59 5.01 18.96
N GLU A 202 0.35 4.78 18.54
CA GLU A 202 -0.85 5.39 19.12
C GLU A 202 -1.40 4.66 20.35
N ARG A 203 -1.14 3.35 20.48
CA ARG A 203 -1.44 2.63 21.73
C ARG A 203 -0.61 3.13 22.90
N GLY A 204 0.49 3.86 22.64
CA GLY A 204 1.46 4.22 23.67
C GLY A 204 1.94 2.98 24.43
N ALA A 205 2.59 3.19 25.57
CA ALA A 205 2.73 2.10 26.53
C ALA A 205 1.30 1.60 26.89
N PRO A 206 1.02 0.28 26.88
CA PRO A 206 -0.31 -0.23 27.19
C PRO A 206 -0.82 0.39 28.50
N PRO A 207 -2.15 0.54 28.74
CA PRO A 207 -2.67 1.09 29.99
C PRO A 207 -2.01 0.45 31.22
N ALA A 208 -1.79 -0.87 31.14
CA ALA A 208 -1.01 -1.65 32.09
C ALA A 208 0.40 -1.10 32.39
N ALA A 209 1.13 -0.65 31.37
CA ALA A 209 2.46 -0.07 31.50
C ALA A 209 2.43 1.37 32.04
N GLN A 210 1.41 2.16 31.72
CA GLN A 210 1.24 3.52 32.27
C GLN A 210 0.91 3.47 33.77
N ASP A 211 0.00 2.58 34.16
CA ASP A 211 -0.35 2.32 35.56
C ASP A 211 0.85 1.79 36.36
N VAL A 212 1.64 0.91 35.73
CA VAL A 212 2.89 0.38 36.32
C VAL A 212 3.95 1.47 36.45
N ALA A 213 4.09 2.35 35.45
CA ALA A 213 5.01 3.49 35.53
C ALA A 213 4.60 4.46 36.64
N ALA A 214 3.31 4.79 36.74
CA ALA A 214 2.78 5.62 37.83
C ALA A 214 3.00 4.97 39.21
N PHE A 215 2.75 3.66 39.31
CA PHE A 215 3.03 2.91 40.52
C PHE A 215 4.52 2.97 40.90
N LEU A 216 5.43 2.73 39.95
CA LEU A 216 6.87 2.75 40.20
C LEU A 216 7.36 4.14 40.63
N ARG A 217 6.89 5.22 39.99
CA ARG A 217 7.18 6.60 40.41
C ARG A 217 6.70 6.88 41.83
N SER A 218 5.55 6.34 42.25
CA SER A 218 5.07 6.51 43.63
C SER A 218 5.89 5.75 44.68
N ARG A 219 6.77 4.83 44.27
CA ARG A 219 7.64 4.04 45.15
C ARG A 219 9.10 4.48 45.14
N GLN A 220 9.44 5.57 44.45
CA GLN A 220 10.79 6.10 44.44
C GLN A 220 11.15 6.76 45.77
N ASP A 221 12.42 6.69 46.17
CA ASP A 221 12.94 7.52 47.25
C ASP A 221 13.22 8.96 46.77
N GLY A 222 13.59 9.86 47.68
CA GLY A 222 13.92 11.25 47.35
C GLY A 222 15.13 11.43 46.43
N ARG A 223 15.80 10.35 46.00
CA ARG A 223 16.88 10.33 45.02
C ARG A 223 16.48 9.63 43.71
N GLY A 224 15.20 9.38 43.48
CA GLY A 224 14.70 8.72 42.28
C GLY A 224 15.03 7.23 42.21
N ARG A 225 15.30 6.58 43.35
CA ARG A 225 15.66 5.16 43.40
C ARG A 225 14.51 4.26 43.83
N ILE A 226 14.43 3.06 43.26
CA ILE A 226 13.41 2.05 43.59
C ILE A 226 14.04 0.77 44.15
N GLY A 227 13.29 0.05 44.98
CA GLY A 227 13.72 -1.21 45.58
C GLY A 227 13.23 -2.45 44.83
N ARG A 228 13.83 -3.62 45.10
CA ARG A 228 13.49 -4.90 44.43
C ARG A 228 12.03 -5.28 44.65
N GLN A 229 11.51 -5.03 45.85
CA GLN A 229 10.12 -5.29 46.19
C GLN A 229 9.16 -4.47 45.32
N ALA A 230 9.46 -3.19 45.06
CA ALA A 230 8.63 -2.32 44.24
C ALA A 230 8.54 -2.82 42.79
N VAL A 231 9.65 -3.28 42.22
CA VAL A 231 9.66 -3.90 40.87
C VAL A 231 8.87 -5.22 40.85
N GLY A 232 8.98 -6.04 41.90
CA GLY A 232 8.19 -7.27 42.02
C GLY A 232 6.67 -7.02 42.17
N GLU A 233 6.27 -5.95 42.87
CA GLU A 233 4.87 -5.52 42.97
C GLU A 233 4.36 -4.97 41.64
N ALA A 234 5.17 -4.16 40.96
CA ALA A 234 4.91 -3.66 39.62
C ALA A 234 4.73 -4.80 38.59
N ALA A 235 5.53 -5.86 38.66
CA ALA A 235 5.38 -7.03 37.82
C ALA A 235 4.04 -7.76 38.05
N ARG A 236 3.60 -7.88 39.31
CA ARG A 236 2.28 -8.44 39.64
C ARG A 236 1.14 -7.57 39.13
N LEU A 237 1.28 -6.25 39.24
CA LEU A 237 0.34 -5.28 38.71
C LEU A 237 0.25 -5.40 37.18
N TYR A 238 1.39 -5.42 36.49
CA TYR A 238 1.47 -5.59 35.04
C TYR A 238 0.73 -6.85 34.59
N ARG A 239 0.96 -7.99 35.25
CA ARG A 239 0.31 -9.26 34.90
C ARG A 239 -1.20 -9.23 35.03
N ARG A 240 -1.72 -8.58 36.09
CA ARG A 240 -3.18 -8.43 36.27
C ARG A 240 -3.81 -7.59 35.17
N LEU A 241 -3.09 -6.57 34.69
CA LEU A 241 -3.59 -5.63 33.68
C LEU A 241 -3.36 -6.12 32.23
N ALA A 242 -2.35 -6.95 31.98
CA ALA A 242 -2.00 -7.46 30.65
C ALA A 242 -2.82 -8.70 30.20
N GLY A 243 -3.57 -9.32 31.11
CA GLY A 243 -4.47 -10.44 30.80
C GLY A 243 -3.83 -11.85 30.88
N PRO A 244 -4.63 -12.90 30.59
CA PRO A 244 -4.17 -14.29 30.67
C PRO A 244 -3.10 -14.58 29.61
N GLY A 245 -1.99 -15.22 30.01
CA GLY A 245 -0.89 -15.61 29.12
C GLY A 245 0.47 -14.98 29.44
N THR A 246 0.52 -13.92 30.27
CA THR A 246 1.79 -13.30 30.67
C THR A 246 2.45 -14.09 31.80
N THR A 247 3.67 -14.58 31.56
CA THR A 247 4.43 -15.36 32.56
C THR A 247 5.03 -14.47 33.67
N PRO A 248 5.42 -15.06 34.82
CA PRO A 248 6.14 -14.31 35.84
C PRO A 248 7.44 -13.67 35.40
N ALA A 249 8.22 -14.37 34.59
CA ALA A 249 9.50 -13.86 34.09
C ALA A 249 9.29 -12.67 33.16
N GLU A 250 8.35 -12.76 32.22
CA GLU A 250 8.01 -11.68 31.30
C GLU A 250 7.48 -10.44 32.03
N SER A 251 6.59 -10.64 33.02
CA SER A 251 6.06 -9.55 33.83
C SER A 251 7.17 -8.81 34.60
N GLN A 252 8.15 -9.57 35.11
CA GLN A 252 9.28 -9.04 35.85
C GLN A 252 10.24 -8.27 34.95
N ALA A 253 10.58 -8.82 33.78
CA ALA A 253 11.41 -8.16 32.78
C ALA A 253 10.75 -6.86 32.31
N ARG A 254 9.43 -6.90 32.09
CA ARG A 254 8.67 -5.73 31.64
C ARG A 254 8.61 -4.62 32.68
N ALA A 255 8.36 -4.94 33.95
CA ALA A 255 8.39 -3.95 35.03
C ALA A 255 9.79 -3.32 35.21
N THR A 256 10.85 -4.11 35.03
CA THR A 256 12.25 -3.62 35.09
C THR A 256 12.56 -2.69 33.90
N SER A 257 12.12 -3.05 32.69
CA SER A 257 12.26 -2.21 31.50
C SER A 257 11.47 -0.90 31.62
N ILE A 258 10.24 -0.93 32.16
CA ILE A 258 9.44 0.27 32.42
C ILE A 258 10.15 1.17 33.44
N ALA A 259 10.66 0.61 34.53
CA ALA A 259 11.42 1.39 35.52
C ALA A 259 12.65 2.09 34.91
N ALA A 260 13.39 1.38 34.06
CA ALA A 260 14.56 1.95 33.38
C ALA A 260 14.16 3.06 32.38
N ALA A 261 13.07 2.87 31.64
CA ALA A 261 12.55 3.87 30.71
C ALA A 261 12.07 5.15 31.42
N GLU A 262 11.60 5.04 32.66
CA GLU A 262 11.20 6.16 33.53
C GLU A 262 12.40 6.83 34.24
N GLY A 263 13.63 6.39 33.96
CA GLY A 263 14.84 6.95 34.57
C GLY A 263 15.00 6.59 36.06
N LEU A 264 14.30 5.58 36.56
CA LEU A 264 14.38 5.16 37.96
C LEU A 264 15.63 4.31 38.21
N ALA A 265 16.45 4.71 39.18
CA ALA A 265 17.69 4.00 39.51
C ALA A 265 17.46 2.87 40.53
N PRO A 266 18.23 1.77 40.50
CA PRO A 266 18.10 0.73 41.50
C PRO A 266 18.71 1.16 42.84
N ARG A 267 17.97 0.93 43.93
CA ARG A 267 18.49 1.08 45.29
C ARG A 267 19.42 -0.10 45.63
N PRO A 268 20.65 0.13 46.13
CA PRO A 268 21.50 -0.95 46.60
C PRO A 268 20.83 -1.70 47.76
N GLU A 269 20.61 -3.01 47.59
CA GLU A 269 19.93 -3.86 48.57
C GLU A 269 20.81 -5.08 48.92
N GLY A 270 20.71 -5.53 50.17
CA GLY A 270 21.54 -6.60 50.73
C GLY A 270 22.12 -6.24 52.10
N TRP A 271 22.90 -7.16 52.67
CA TRP A 271 23.64 -6.94 53.91
C TRP A 271 24.59 -5.73 53.76
N PRO A 272 24.86 -4.91 54.80
CA PRO A 272 25.64 -3.68 54.69
C PRO A 272 26.98 -3.79 53.94
N LEU A 273 27.66 -4.95 54.04
CA LEU A 273 28.93 -5.24 53.36
C LEU A 273 28.77 -5.82 51.94
N PHE A 274 27.55 -6.17 51.50
CA PHE A 274 27.26 -6.86 50.24
C PHE A 274 26.06 -6.25 49.50
N ARG A 275 25.83 -4.94 49.65
CA ARG A 275 24.75 -4.25 48.93
C ARG A 275 25.01 -4.27 47.43
N SER A 276 23.98 -4.63 46.67
CA SER A 276 24.09 -4.82 45.22
C SER A 276 22.87 -4.27 44.50
N THR A 277 23.08 -3.81 43.27
CA THR A 277 22.06 -3.41 42.31
C THR A 277 21.87 -4.44 41.20
N ARG A 278 22.60 -5.58 41.23
CA ARG A 278 22.54 -6.65 40.21
C ARG A 278 21.16 -7.28 40.02
N TRP A 279 20.24 -7.03 40.94
CA TRP A 279 18.85 -7.46 40.83
C TRP A 279 18.05 -6.65 39.80
N PHE A 280 18.58 -5.50 39.37
CA PHE A 280 18.00 -4.61 38.39
C PHE A 280 18.77 -4.74 37.07
N ASP A 281 18.51 -5.83 36.36
CA ASP A 281 19.17 -6.16 35.11
C ASP A 281 18.17 -6.09 33.95
N VAL A 282 18.33 -5.08 33.09
CA VAL A 282 17.46 -4.82 31.94
C VAL A 282 17.75 -5.80 30.78
N SER A 283 18.90 -6.48 30.79
CA SER A 283 19.36 -7.32 29.67
C SER A 283 18.85 -8.77 29.69
N ARG A 284 18.31 -9.24 30.82
CA ARG A 284 17.80 -10.63 30.98
C ARG A 284 16.47 -10.93 30.27
N GLY A 285 15.89 -9.98 29.55
CA GLY A 285 14.62 -10.14 28.82
C GLY A 285 14.75 -10.42 27.32
N ALA A 286 15.98 -10.41 26.75
CA ALA A 286 16.19 -10.49 25.30
C ALA A 286 16.73 -11.85 24.80
N SER A 287 16.76 -12.87 25.66
CA SER A 287 17.30 -14.18 25.31
C SER A 287 16.29 -15.29 25.61
N SER A 288 15.64 -15.78 24.55
CA SER A 288 15.39 -17.20 24.29
C SER A 288 15.11 -17.41 22.80
N PRO A 289 15.51 -18.56 22.22
CA PRO A 289 15.29 -18.92 20.81
C PRO A 289 13.82 -19.08 20.44
#